data_AF-A0A7C4P7C0-F1
#
_entry.id   AF-A0A7C4P7C0-F1
#
_cell.length_a   1.000
_cell.length_b   1.000
_cell.length_c   1.000
_cell.angle_alpha   90.00
_cell.angle_beta   90.00
_cell.angle_gamma   90.00
#
_symmetry.space_group_name_H-M   'P 1'
#
loop_
_entity.id
_entity.type
_entity.pdbx_description
1 polymer ?
#
loop_
_entity_poly.entity_id
_entity_poly.type
_entity_poly.pdbx_seq_one_letter_code
_entity_poly.pdbx_strand_id
1 'polypeptide(L)'
;MYYTLDGGNLWIKQKYDFNNNLYDIFFVNDFLGWAVGENGIILHTTNGGITFVEEESINKNTSSCYPNPFSETATIEYTLKEPCWVKLCIYDFLGKEVALLINEFQDAGEYRKSIDGSGLSPGMYYYVLNIGNKTITQKIIISE
;
A
#
# COMPACT_ATOMS: atom_id res chain seq x y z
N MET A 1 -21.16 -14.92 -14.59
CA MET A 1 -19.90 -15.69 -14.72
C MET A 1 -19.41 -16.04 -13.32
N TYR A 2 -18.89 -17.25 -13.12
CA TYR A 2 -18.21 -17.64 -11.89
C TYR A 2 -16.77 -17.99 -12.23
N TYR A 3 -15.83 -17.69 -11.35
CA TYR A 3 -14.43 -18.10 -11.48
C TYR A 3 -13.97 -18.81 -10.20
N THR A 4 -12.90 -19.59 -10.32
CA THR A 4 -12.25 -20.30 -9.22
C THR A 4 -10.76 -20.06 -9.29
N LEU A 5 -10.12 -19.89 -8.14
CA LEU A 5 -8.65 -19.79 -8.03
C LEU A 5 -8.03 -21.07 -7.44
N ASP A 6 -8.87 -22.04 -7.06
CA ASP A 6 -8.48 -23.21 -6.28
C ASP A 6 -8.87 -24.52 -6.97
N GLY A 7 -9.04 -24.50 -8.30
CA GLY A 7 -9.36 -25.68 -9.10
C GLY A 7 -10.80 -26.18 -8.95
N GLY A 8 -11.73 -25.30 -8.57
CA GLY A 8 -13.17 -25.59 -8.49
C GLY A 8 -13.68 -25.96 -7.11
N ASN A 9 -12.87 -25.78 -6.05
CA ASN A 9 -13.29 -26.00 -4.68
C ASN A 9 -14.13 -24.82 -4.16
N LEU A 10 -13.83 -23.60 -4.61
CA LEU A 10 -14.62 -22.39 -4.37
C LEU A 10 -14.96 -21.69 -5.69
N TRP A 11 -16.23 -21.36 -5.87
CA TRP A 11 -16.74 -20.62 -7.02
C TRP A 11 -17.17 -19.21 -6.60
N ILE A 12 -16.46 -18.20 -7.11
CA ILE A 12 -16.71 -16.79 -6.82
C ILE A 12 -17.56 -16.21 -7.95
N LYS A 13 -18.69 -15.60 -7.61
CA LYS A 13 -19.54 -14.91 -8.60
C LYS A 13 -18.86 -13.62 -9.03
N GLN A 14 -18.47 -13.54 -10.29
CA GLN A 14 -17.96 -12.30 -10.87
C GLN A 14 -19.14 -11.34 -11.04
N LYS A 15 -19.09 -10.20 -10.34
CA LYS A 15 -20.11 -9.15 -10.46
C LYS A 15 -19.66 -8.17 -11.55
N TYR A 16 -20.28 -8.30 -12.71
CA TYR A 16 -20.19 -7.31 -13.78
C TYR A 16 -21.61 -6.93 -14.17
N ASP A 17 -21.91 -5.63 -14.15
CA ASP A 17 -23.25 -5.08 -14.41
C ASP A 17 -23.54 -4.96 -15.92
N PHE A 18 -23.35 -6.06 -16.66
CA PHE A 18 -23.90 -6.16 -18.01
C PHE A 18 -25.16 -7.03 -17.95
N ASN A 19 -26.31 -6.46 -18.31
CA ASN A 19 -27.57 -7.19 -18.51
C ASN A 19 -27.59 -8.02 -19.82
N ASN A 20 -26.43 -8.18 -20.47
CA ASN A 20 -26.29 -8.80 -21.78
C ASN A 20 -25.63 -10.16 -21.64
N ASN A 21 -26.13 -11.14 -22.40
CA ASN A 21 -25.60 -12.51 -22.37
C ASN A 21 -24.24 -12.61 -23.07
N LEU A 22 -23.33 -13.39 -22.49
CA LEU A 22 -22.09 -13.82 -23.15
C LEU A 22 -22.32 -15.18 -23.81
N TYR A 23 -21.77 -15.36 -25.01
CA TYR A 23 -21.96 -16.56 -25.84
C TYR A 23 -20.78 -17.50 -25.78
N ASP A 24 -19.55 -16.97 -25.72
CA ASP A 24 -18.35 -17.79 -25.73
C ASP A 24 -17.22 -17.15 -24.93
N ILE A 25 -16.30 -17.98 -24.46
CA ILE A 25 -15.13 -17.57 -23.70
C ILE A 25 -13.91 -18.41 -24.11
N PHE A 26 -12.79 -17.74 -24.33
CA PHE A 26 -11.54 -18.38 -24.73
C PHE A 26 -10.37 -17.82 -23.94
N PHE A 27 -9.54 -18.73 -23.40
CA PHE A 27 -8.31 -18.37 -22.70
C PHE A 27 -7.10 -18.99 -23.40
N VAL A 28 -6.07 -18.16 -23.62
CA VAL A 28 -4.76 -18.60 -24.12
C VAL A 28 -3.94 -19.20 -22.99
N ASN A 29 -4.10 -18.69 -21.77
CA ASN A 29 -3.55 -19.21 -20.52
C ASN A 29 -4.42 -18.74 -19.35
N ASP A 30 -4.02 -19.03 -18.12
CA ASP A 30 -4.80 -18.70 -16.90
C ASP A 30 -5.10 -17.20 -16.72
N PHE A 31 -4.41 -16.31 -17.43
CA PHE A 31 -4.53 -14.85 -17.29
C PHE A 31 -5.07 -14.15 -18.54
N LEU A 32 -4.74 -14.65 -19.72
CA LEU A 32 -5.02 -13.98 -20.99
C LEU A 32 -6.23 -14.63 -21.68
N GLY A 33 -7.32 -13.87 -21.84
CA GLY A 33 -8.53 -14.40 -22.47
C GLY A 33 -9.48 -13.35 -23.01
N TRP A 34 -10.48 -13.83 -23.75
CA TRP A 34 -11.54 -13.04 -24.38
C TRP A 34 -12.91 -13.67 -24.12
N ALA A 35 -13.93 -12.82 -24.01
CA ALA A 35 -15.32 -13.24 -24.00
C ALA A 35 -16.13 -12.42 -25.01
N VAL A 36 -17.07 -13.06 -25.69
CA VAL A 36 -17.95 -12.41 -26.67
C VAL A 36 -19.41 -12.57 -26.30
N GLY A 37 -20.27 -11.62 -26.69
CA GLY A 37 -21.67 -11.66 -26.30
C GLY A 37 -22.61 -10.78 -27.14
N GLU A 38 -23.82 -10.62 -26.63
CA GLU A 38 -24.89 -9.81 -27.22
C GLU A 38 -24.42 -8.40 -27.59
N ASN A 39 -25.02 -7.84 -28.64
CA ASN A 39 -24.76 -6.47 -29.12
C ASN A 39 -23.29 -6.19 -29.48
N GLY A 40 -22.52 -7.21 -29.89
CA GLY A 40 -21.13 -7.05 -30.31
C GLY A 40 -20.16 -6.85 -29.15
N ILE A 41 -20.53 -7.28 -27.93
CA ILE A 41 -19.61 -7.27 -26.79
C ILE A 41 -18.40 -8.13 -27.10
N ILE A 42 -17.22 -7.53 -26.94
CA ILE A 42 -15.92 -8.22 -26.92
C ILE A 42 -15.20 -7.73 -25.67
N LEU A 43 -14.96 -8.63 -24.74
CA LEU A 43 -14.20 -8.40 -23.51
C LEU A 43 -12.84 -9.06 -23.65
N HIS A 44 -11.82 -8.41 -23.07
CA HIS A 44 -10.45 -8.91 -23.02
C HIS A 44 -9.93 -8.77 -21.60
N THR A 45 -9.20 -9.77 -21.14
CA THR A 45 -8.51 -9.75 -19.84
C THR A 45 -7.08 -10.21 -19.99
N THR A 46 -6.19 -9.60 -19.21
CA THR A 46 -4.79 -10.02 -19.02
C THR A 46 -4.54 -10.48 -17.59
N ASN A 47 -5.60 -10.64 -16.78
CA ASN A 47 -5.53 -10.99 -15.37
C ASN A 47 -6.58 -12.05 -14.97
N GLY A 48 -7.04 -12.88 -15.90
CA GLY A 48 -7.95 -13.99 -15.62
C GLY A 48 -9.41 -13.58 -15.38
N GLY A 49 -9.78 -12.34 -15.70
CA GLY A 49 -11.09 -11.79 -15.39
C GLY A 49 -11.26 -11.41 -13.92
N ILE A 50 -10.16 -11.27 -13.17
CA ILE A 50 -10.19 -10.84 -11.77
C ILE A 50 -10.52 -9.35 -11.72
N THR A 51 -11.73 -9.04 -11.28
CA THR A 51 -12.25 -7.66 -11.21
C THR A 51 -12.31 -7.15 -9.77
N PHE A 52 -12.36 -8.08 -8.82
CA PHE A 52 -12.11 -7.82 -7.42
C PHE A 52 -10.72 -8.35 -7.14
N VAL A 53 -9.75 -7.44 -7.23
CA VAL A 53 -8.64 -7.54 -6.29
C VAL A 53 -9.33 -7.28 -4.95
N GLU A 54 -9.56 -8.32 -4.14
CA GLU A 54 -9.50 -8.04 -2.70
C GLU A 54 -8.19 -7.29 -2.58
N GLU A 55 -8.25 -6.01 -2.21
CA GLU A 55 -7.06 -5.40 -1.66
C GLU A 55 -6.69 -6.36 -0.52
N GLU A 56 -5.80 -7.33 -0.78
CA GLU A 56 -4.81 -7.75 0.19
C GLU A 56 -4.27 -6.42 0.61
N SER A 57 -4.83 -5.88 1.70
CA SER A 57 -4.72 -4.50 2.13
C SER A 57 -3.30 -4.07 1.79
N ILE A 58 -3.10 -3.38 0.66
CA ILE A 58 -1.76 -3.08 0.17
C ILE A 58 -1.24 -2.21 1.27
N ASN A 59 -0.41 -2.81 2.13
CA ASN A 59 -0.23 -2.46 3.54
C ASN A 59 -0.70 -1.03 3.75
N LYS A 60 -1.94 -0.81 4.21
CA LYS A 60 -2.39 0.54 4.55
C LYS A 60 -1.35 1.00 5.55
N ASN A 61 -0.41 1.82 5.10
CA ASN A 61 0.84 2.01 5.80
C ASN A 61 0.42 2.45 7.18
N THR A 62 0.68 1.62 8.19
CA THR A 62 0.23 1.87 9.56
C THR A 62 0.97 3.05 10.15
N SER A 63 1.87 3.68 9.38
CA SER A 63 2.51 4.92 9.72
C SER A 63 1.95 6.12 8.95
N SER A 64 1.80 7.24 9.64
CA SER A 64 1.41 8.53 9.07
C SER A 64 2.18 9.65 9.75
N CYS A 65 2.35 10.78 9.07
CA CYS A 65 2.94 11.98 9.64
C CYS A 65 1.99 13.17 9.48
N TYR A 66 1.67 13.84 10.59
CA TYR A 66 0.77 14.99 10.60
C TYR A 66 1.25 16.08 11.58
N PRO A 67 1.19 17.38 11.19
CA PRO A 67 0.87 17.85 9.85
C PRO A 67 1.99 17.54 8.84
N ASN A 68 1.64 17.46 7.56
CA ASN A 68 2.61 17.35 6.47
C ASN A 68 2.00 18.06 5.25
N PRO A 69 2.52 19.22 4.81
CA PRO A 69 3.73 19.91 5.30
C PRO A 69 3.65 20.45 6.75
N PHE A 70 4.80 20.75 7.37
CA PHE A 70 4.90 21.35 8.71
C PHE A 70 6.06 22.36 8.82
N SER A 71 5.96 23.35 9.72
CA SER A 71 6.97 24.40 9.91
C SER A 71 7.92 24.13 11.09
N GLU A 72 7.38 23.79 12.25
CA GLU A 72 8.18 23.51 13.46
C GLU A 72 8.21 22.01 13.76
N THR A 73 7.04 21.42 14.04
CA THR A 73 6.94 20.03 14.47
C THR A 73 5.86 19.27 13.72
N ALA A 74 6.07 17.97 13.58
CA ALA A 74 5.04 17.02 13.17
C ALA A 74 5.06 15.78 14.05
N THR A 75 4.00 15.00 14.02
CA THR A 75 3.92 13.72 14.73
C THR A 75 3.89 12.59 13.73
N ILE A 76 4.85 11.67 13.86
CA ILE A 76 4.85 10.37 13.19
C ILE A 76 4.10 9.40 14.10
N GLU A 77 2.99 8.86 13.60
CA GLU A 77 2.21 7.82 14.28
C GLU A 77 2.49 6.50 13.58
N TYR A 78 2.62 5.39 14.33
CA TYR A 78 2.73 4.04 13.76
C TYR A 78 2.18 2.95 14.68
N THR A 79 1.76 1.83 14.09
CA THR A 79 1.27 0.65 14.83
C THR A 79 2.17 -0.56 14.64
N LEU A 80 2.51 -1.21 15.75
CA LEU A 80 3.22 -2.49 15.82
C LEU A 80 2.23 -3.62 16.10
N LYS A 81 2.16 -4.61 15.21
CA LYS A 81 1.28 -5.79 15.40
C LYS A 81 1.88 -6.81 16.38
N GLU A 82 3.19 -6.81 16.53
CA GLU A 82 3.96 -7.73 17.35
C GLU A 82 5.20 -7.02 17.91
N PRO A 83 5.74 -7.46 19.06
CA PRO A 83 6.98 -6.90 19.62
C PRO A 83 8.16 -7.08 18.66
N CYS A 84 8.87 -5.99 18.36
CA CYS A 84 9.99 -6.03 17.43
C CYS A 84 10.96 -4.85 17.63
N TRP A 85 12.13 -4.95 17.00
CA TRP A 85 13.07 -3.83 16.94
C TRP A 85 12.56 -2.76 15.96
N VAL A 86 12.55 -1.50 16.42
CA VAL A 86 12.11 -0.34 15.66
C VAL A 86 13.26 0.63 15.47
N LYS A 87 13.50 1.03 14.22
CA LYS A 87 14.45 2.10 13.87
C LYS A 87 13.79 3.15 12.99
N LEU A 88 13.73 4.39 13.47
CA LEU A 88 13.14 5.53 12.75
C LEU A 88 14.23 6.58 12.48
N CYS A 89 14.51 6.82 11.20
CA CYS A 89 15.49 7.80 10.74
C CYS A 89 14.85 8.84 9.81
N ILE A 90 15.43 10.04 9.77
CA ILE A 90 15.12 11.08 8.80
C ILE A 90 16.28 11.21 7.84
N TYR A 91 15.97 11.29 6.55
CA TYR A 91 16.92 11.44 5.45
C TYR A 91 16.58 12.67 4.62
N ASP A 92 17.59 13.36 4.13
CA ASP A 92 17.42 14.38 3.09
C ASP A 92 17.17 13.72 1.70
N PHE A 93 16.94 14.56 0.68
CA PHE A 93 16.69 14.10 -0.69
C PHE A 93 17.90 13.45 -1.37
N LEU A 94 19.10 13.58 -0.80
CA LEU A 94 20.33 12.91 -1.27
C LEU A 94 20.53 11.55 -0.57
N GLY A 95 19.65 11.18 0.36
CA GLY A 95 19.73 9.94 1.14
C GLY A 95 20.72 10.01 2.30
N LYS A 96 21.14 11.21 2.73
CA LYS A 96 21.97 11.37 3.93
C LYS A 96 21.07 11.32 5.18
N GLU A 97 21.44 10.49 6.15
CA GLU A 97 20.78 10.46 7.47
C GLU A 97 21.04 11.79 8.19
N VAL A 98 19.98 12.53 8.50
CA VAL A 98 20.04 13.82 9.21
C VAL A 98 19.56 13.71 10.66
N ALA A 99 18.76 12.69 10.99
CA ALA A 99 18.34 12.42 12.37
C ALA A 99 18.01 10.94 12.61
N LEU A 100 18.30 10.46 13.83
CA LEU A 100 17.86 9.17 14.36
C LEU A 100 16.88 9.44 15.51
N LEU A 101 15.61 9.07 15.33
CA LEU A 101 14.55 9.37 16.30
C LEU A 101 14.26 8.20 17.25
N ILE A 102 14.42 6.96 16.77
CA ILE A 102 14.13 5.72 17.51
C ILE A 102 15.12 4.65 17.08
N ASN A 103 15.64 3.86 18.03
CA ASN A 103 16.44 2.66 17.78
C ASN A 103 16.37 1.72 18.98
N GLU A 104 15.24 1.05 19.17
CA GLU A 104 14.99 0.22 20.36
C GLU A 104 13.97 -0.88 20.08
N PHE A 105 13.90 -1.86 20.98
CA PHE A 105 12.84 -2.88 20.97
C PHE A 105 11.55 -2.29 21.57
N GLN A 106 10.42 -2.50 20.90
CA GLN A 106 9.11 -2.02 21.32
C GLN A 106 8.09 -3.16 21.29
N ASP A 107 7.18 -3.17 22.26
CA ASP A 107 6.07 -4.12 22.31
C ASP A 107 5.01 -3.84 21.24
N ALA A 108 4.05 -4.75 21.05
CA ALA A 108 2.90 -4.48 20.18
C ALA A 108 2.08 -3.30 20.73
N GLY A 109 1.68 -2.36 19.86
CA GLY A 109 0.95 -1.18 20.29
C GLY A 109 0.96 -0.04 19.27
N GLU A 110 0.37 1.08 19.66
CA GLU A 110 0.37 2.33 18.91
C GLU A 110 1.40 3.29 19.49
N TYR A 111 2.17 3.93 18.61
CA TYR A 111 3.26 4.81 18.98
C TYR A 111 3.12 6.16 18.28
N ARG A 112 3.55 7.20 18.98
CA ARG A 112 3.60 8.58 18.48
C ARG A 112 4.98 9.15 18.77
N LYS A 113 5.66 9.64 17.74
CA LYS A 113 6.97 10.28 17.86
C LYS A 113 6.93 11.66 17.22
N SER A 114 7.24 12.68 18.00
CA SER A 114 7.41 14.04 17.49
C SER A 114 8.71 14.15 16.69
N ILE A 115 8.64 14.82 15.55
CA ILE A 115 9.79 15.29 14.78
C ILE A 115 9.85 16.81 14.90
N ASP A 116 11.03 17.32 15.18
CA ASP A 116 11.36 18.74 15.20
C ASP A 116 12.15 19.09 13.93
N GLY A 117 11.54 19.91 13.07
CA GLY A 117 12.10 20.41 11.82
C GLY A 117 12.78 21.77 11.94
N SER A 118 12.71 22.43 13.10
CA SER A 118 13.21 23.80 13.28
C SER A 118 14.72 23.97 13.01
N GLY A 119 15.50 22.90 13.18
CA GLY A 119 16.93 22.86 12.87
C GLY A 119 17.28 22.42 11.45
N LEU A 120 16.28 22.09 10.62
CA LEU A 120 16.44 21.61 9.25
C LEU A 120 16.04 22.68 8.25
N SER A 121 16.71 22.72 7.09
CA SER A 121 16.30 23.65 6.02
C SER A 121 14.93 23.26 5.46
N PRO A 122 14.07 24.23 5.11
CA PRO A 122 12.83 23.95 4.40
C PRO A 122 13.08 23.12 3.14
N GLY A 123 12.24 22.12 2.89
CA GLY A 123 12.43 21.21 1.77
C GLY A 123 11.79 19.84 1.95
N MET A 124 12.13 18.95 1.01
CA MET A 124 11.64 17.56 1.00
C MET A 124 12.61 16.65 1.76
N TYR A 125 12.05 15.82 2.63
CA TYR A 125 12.75 14.79 3.38
C TYR A 125 11.98 13.47 3.32
N TYR A 126 12.61 12.40 3.79
CA TYR A 126 11.98 11.11 3.99
C TYR A 126 12.19 10.65 5.42
N TYR A 127 11.13 10.15 6.06
CA TYR A 127 11.34 9.28 7.21
C TYR A 127 11.33 7.83 6.74
N VAL A 128 12.23 7.04 7.32
CA VAL A 128 12.34 5.60 7.09
C VAL A 128 12.15 4.92 8.43
N LEU A 129 11.08 4.13 8.51
CA LEU A 129 10.67 3.36 9.68
C LEU A 129 10.90 1.88 9.40
N ASN A 130 11.87 1.28 10.09
CA ASN A 130 12.15 -0.15 10.05
C ASN A 130 11.50 -0.82 11.26
N ILE A 131 10.69 -1.83 11.00
CA ILE A 131 9.91 -2.60 11.98
C ILE A 131 10.17 -4.07 11.71
N GLY A 132 11.07 -4.69 12.47
CA GLY A 132 11.56 -6.03 12.15
C GLY A 132 12.10 -6.11 10.71
N ASN A 133 11.46 -6.93 9.86
CA ASN A 133 11.86 -7.11 8.45
C ASN A 133 11.13 -6.17 7.47
N LYS A 134 10.26 -5.29 7.96
CA LYS A 134 9.50 -4.35 7.13
C LYS A 134 10.14 -2.97 7.18
N THR A 135 10.24 -2.34 6.02
CA THR A 135 10.69 -0.94 5.90
C THR A 135 9.57 -0.12 5.28
N ILE A 136 9.17 0.93 5.98
CA ILE A 136 8.21 1.93 5.49
C ILE A 136 8.96 3.23 5.25
N THR A 137 8.83 3.79 4.05
CA THR A 137 9.42 5.08 3.70
C THR A 137 8.30 6.03 3.32
N GLN A 138 8.28 7.22 3.92
CA GLN A 138 7.30 8.26 3.58
C GLN A 138 7.96 9.62 3.45
N LYS A 139 7.45 10.38 2.47
CA LYS A 139 7.87 11.75 2.21
C LYS A 139 7.27 12.69 3.23
N ILE A 140 8.08 13.60 3.75
CA ILE A 140 7.66 14.74 4.57
C ILE A 140 8.19 16.04 3.96
N ILE A 141 7.48 17.13 4.20
CA ILE A 141 7.81 18.46 3.69
C ILE A 141 7.92 19.40 4.88
N ILE A 142 9.09 20.01 5.02
CA ILE A 142 9.33 21.09 5.99
C ILE A 142 9.12 22.41 5.25
N SER A 143 8.21 23.25 5.75
CA SER A 143 7.98 24.60 5.25
C SER A 143 8.72 25.63 6.09
N GLU A 144 8.79 26.86 5.60
CA GLU A 144 9.12 28.02 6.43
C GLU A 144 8.09 28.22 7.56
#